data_AF-A0A431URZ6-F1
#
_entry.id   AF-A0A431URZ6-F1
#
_cell.length_a   1.000
_cell.length_b   1.000
_cell.length_c   1.000
_cell.angle_alpha   90.00
_cell.angle_beta   90.00
_cell.angle_gamma   90.00
#
_symmetry.space_group_name_H-M   'P 1'
#
loop_
_entity.id
_entity.type
_entity.pdbx_description
1 polymer ?
#
loop_
_entity_poly.entity_id
_entity_poly.type
_entity_poly.pdbx_seq_one_letter_code
_entity_poly.pdbx_strand_id
1 'polypeptide(L)'
;MPDWSYHPLKKFLLDNINPKTGREFIHKSMSTIASIPGGRSLIGFLGHMKPSRDLHKEINHTRFSSPIGLSGQIDPNLSGINAFQELGFGFIEIGPIVINEPREQEEPRRKNDHILFSNHQEKIPLKLAIKKLTNLNMQIPIFAKIDEQATRNEWNLIVQHLTPFVDGFIGTSEQINLYINKSEISFGRPFYASFSEDEIYNKELWKLIQQPYVAGILVNAPYHTEDNYWREVDNANELLVKVVKQVKNLHPELIVITSGGVETPEEACSLVHAGADLLMLTDGYVRAGPGLPKRIHERLLFEKVQPSKKQQWLWSFMFGLSILIGGIIALYFAFTSIILPYDESFIGLTKDEILQVNPLILSFMSHDRMALAGTMISGGILYMQLARHGIKNGLHWSKIAFHTAAIVGFLGIFLFIGFGYFDWLHGLFWLILLPIFYLSYIEGKKVIGAPYSSHEKNDRTWQLGLYGQLMFIILGFSILIGGIVISTIGVSKVFVSTDLSFICMTPQMLERISNNLIPVIAHDRAGFGSALVSVGLLVLMLSLWGFRKGERWIWNTLCLGALPAFIAGIGTHLYIGYTTFIHLLPVYFLVALYLLGLVLSYPFLKRN
;
A
#
# COMPACT_ATOMS: atom_id res chain seq x y z
N MET A 1 -5.59 7.20 0.36
CA MET A 1 -5.32 6.42 1.60
C MET A 1 -5.51 4.95 1.28
N PRO A 2 -4.77 3.99 1.86
CA PRO A 2 -5.08 2.56 1.73
C PRO A 2 -6.19 2.10 2.70
N ASP A 3 -6.77 0.91 2.48
CA ASP A 3 -7.84 0.38 3.34
C ASP A 3 -7.44 0.26 4.83
N TRP A 4 -6.19 -0.11 5.11
CA TRP A 4 -5.66 -0.26 6.47
C TRP A 4 -5.64 1.04 7.28
N SER A 5 -5.63 2.21 6.62
CA SER A 5 -5.76 3.50 7.29
C SER A 5 -7.16 4.07 7.15
N TYR A 6 -7.81 3.89 6.00
CA TYR A 6 -9.14 4.44 5.75
C TYR A 6 -10.17 3.89 6.75
N HIS A 7 -10.40 2.58 6.81
CA HIS A 7 -11.48 2.03 7.65
C HIS A 7 -11.25 2.21 9.16
N PRO A 8 -10.06 1.88 9.71
CA PRO A 8 -9.84 2.04 11.14
C PRO A 8 -9.92 3.49 11.63
N LEU A 9 -9.55 4.47 10.78
CA LEU A 9 -9.51 5.89 11.15
C LEU A 9 -10.75 6.66 10.69
N LYS A 10 -11.56 6.14 9.77
CA LYS A 10 -12.77 6.79 9.22
C LYS A 10 -13.69 7.31 10.32
N LYS A 11 -13.98 6.47 11.32
CA LYS A 11 -14.86 6.84 12.45
C LYS A 11 -14.35 8.04 13.23
N PHE A 12 -13.04 8.16 13.37
CA PHE A 12 -12.41 9.26 14.11
C PHE A 12 -12.30 10.54 13.27
N LEU A 13 -12.04 10.41 11.96
CA LEU A 13 -11.67 11.54 11.11
C LEU A 13 -12.81 12.07 10.22
N LEU A 14 -13.76 11.24 9.80
CA LEU A 14 -14.67 11.54 8.69
C LEU A 14 -16.15 11.46 9.07
N ASP A 15 -16.54 10.53 9.94
CA ASP A 15 -17.97 10.29 10.22
C ASP A 15 -18.68 11.46 10.91
N ASN A 16 -17.93 12.37 11.54
CA ASN A 16 -18.46 13.55 12.23
C ASN A 16 -18.43 14.84 11.37
N ILE A 17 -18.10 14.74 10.08
CA ILE A 17 -17.93 15.89 9.17
C ILE A 17 -18.98 15.79 8.03
N ASN A 18 -19.45 16.94 7.52
CA ASN A 18 -20.30 16.98 6.32
C ASN A 18 -19.62 16.20 5.16
N PRO A 19 -20.33 15.31 4.44
CA PRO A 19 -19.83 14.56 3.29
C PRO A 19 -18.94 15.37 2.32
N LYS A 20 -19.36 16.56 1.90
CA LYS A 20 -18.57 17.38 0.97
C LYS A 20 -17.25 17.83 1.57
N THR A 21 -17.26 18.32 2.80
CA THR A 21 -16.05 18.77 3.50
C THR A 21 -15.08 17.60 3.74
N GLY A 22 -15.60 16.44 4.16
CA GLY A 22 -14.80 15.22 4.34
C GLY A 22 -14.16 14.75 3.02
N ARG A 23 -14.95 14.72 1.93
CA ARG A 23 -14.46 14.39 0.58
C ARG A 23 -13.34 15.32 0.13
N GLU A 24 -13.58 16.64 0.18
CA GLU A 24 -12.60 17.65 -0.24
C GLU A 24 -11.34 17.64 0.63
N PHE A 25 -11.46 17.37 1.93
CA PHE A 25 -10.31 17.19 2.81
C PHE A 25 -9.44 16.03 2.33
N ILE A 26 -10.02 14.83 2.12
CA ILE A 26 -9.27 13.66 1.66
C ILE A 26 -8.61 13.94 0.30
N HIS A 27 -9.36 14.50 -0.65
CA HIS A 27 -8.90 14.74 -2.01
C HIS A 27 -7.74 15.71 -2.03
N LYS A 28 -7.89 16.87 -1.38
CA LYS A 28 -6.86 17.90 -1.33
C LYS A 28 -5.63 17.40 -0.59
N SER A 29 -5.77 16.76 0.58
CA SER A 29 -4.63 16.22 1.33
C SER A 29 -3.85 15.20 0.51
N MET A 30 -4.54 14.26 -0.15
CA MET A 30 -3.91 13.26 -1.01
C MET A 30 -3.24 13.90 -2.22
N SER A 31 -3.89 14.87 -2.87
CA SER A 31 -3.30 15.59 -4.00
C SER A 31 -2.09 16.42 -3.58
N THR A 32 -2.12 17.08 -2.42
CA THR A 32 -0.97 17.84 -1.90
C THR A 32 0.22 16.91 -1.69
N ILE A 33 0.02 15.74 -1.09
CA ILE A 33 1.09 14.74 -0.96
C ILE A 33 1.59 14.32 -2.35
N ALA A 34 0.69 14.02 -3.29
CA ALA A 34 1.06 13.59 -4.65
C ALA A 34 1.79 14.68 -5.46
N SER A 35 1.61 15.96 -5.13
CA SER A 35 2.26 17.09 -5.81
C SER A 35 3.69 17.39 -5.32
N ILE A 36 4.09 16.89 -4.15
CA ILE A 36 5.45 17.08 -3.61
C ILE A 36 6.41 16.10 -4.30
N PRO A 37 7.67 16.48 -4.61
CA PRO A 37 8.68 15.56 -5.13
C PRO A 37 8.81 14.29 -4.28
N GLY A 38 8.63 13.12 -4.91
CA GLY A 38 8.64 11.81 -4.23
C GLY A 38 7.33 11.42 -3.55
N GLY A 39 6.35 12.31 -3.42
CA GLY A 39 5.09 12.03 -2.72
C GLY A 39 4.21 10.98 -3.40
N ARG A 40 4.18 10.93 -4.75
CA ARG A 40 3.55 9.82 -5.48
C ARG A 40 4.19 8.47 -5.15
N SER A 41 5.52 8.43 -5.01
CA SER A 41 6.25 7.23 -4.60
C SER A 41 5.88 6.81 -3.19
N LEU A 42 5.70 7.77 -2.26
CA LEU A 42 5.24 7.49 -0.90
C LEU A 42 3.82 6.90 -0.89
N ILE A 43 2.89 7.45 -1.67
CA ILE A 43 1.52 6.89 -1.82
C ILE A 43 1.60 5.46 -2.36
N GLY A 44 2.40 5.25 -3.41
CA GLY A 44 2.65 3.93 -3.99
C GLY A 44 3.28 2.95 -3.00
N PHE A 45 4.20 3.41 -2.16
CA PHE A 45 4.83 2.61 -1.10
C PHE A 45 3.82 2.20 -0.02
N LEU A 46 2.97 3.12 0.44
CA LEU A 46 2.00 2.82 1.51
C LEU A 46 0.83 1.93 1.05
N GLY A 47 0.43 2.02 -0.22
CA GLY A 47 -0.74 1.29 -0.75
C GLY A 47 -0.39 0.07 -1.61
N HIS A 48 0.68 0.14 -2.40
CA HIS A 48 1.06 -0.83 -3.41
C HIS A 48 -0.14 -1.25 -4.29
N MET A 49 -0.76 -0.28 -4.96
CA MET A 49 -2.04 -0.44 -5.67
C MET A 49 -1.91 -0.52 -7.19
N LYS A 50 -0.69 -0.47 -7.74
CA LYS A 50 -0.48 -0.49 -9.19
C LYS A 50 -1.01 -1.80 -9.80
N PRO A 51 -1.79 -1.75 -10.89
CA PRO A 51 -2.32 -2.94 -11.53
C PRO A 51 -1.23 -3.81 -12.16
N SER A 52 -1.53 -5.11 -12.31
CA SER A 52 -0.69 -6.04 -13.08
C SER A 52 -0.79 -5.75 -14.58
N ARG A 53 0.30 -6.01 -15.30
CA ARG A 53 0.30 -5.99 -16.78
C ARG A 53 -0.71 -6.95 -17.39
N ASP A 54 -1.04 -8.04 -16.68
CA ASP A 54 -2.03 -9.04 -17.11
C ASP A 54 -3.48 -8.53 -17.12
N LEU A 55 -3.72 -7.34 -16.54
CA LEU A 55 -5.02 -6.66 -16.55
C LEU A 55 -5.10 -5.55 -17.60
N HIS A 56 -4.01 -5.28 -18.32
CA HIS A 56 -4.02 -4.24 -19.34
C HIS A 56 -5.01 -4.60 -20.45
N LYS A 57 -5.79 -3.62 -20.89
CA LYS A 57 -6.69 -3.73 -22.05
C LYS A 57 -6.33 -2.67 -23.08
N GLU A 58 -6.56 -2.98 -24.34
CA GLU A 58 -6.49 -2.01 -25.43
C GLU A 58 -7.86 -1.99 -26.10
N ILE A 59 -8.52 -0.83 -26.06
CA ILE A 59 -9.87 -0.63 -26.60
C ILE A 59 -9.83 0.68 -27.38
N ASN A 60 -10.27 0.67 -28.64
CA ASN A 60 -10.32 1.86 -29.49
C ASN A 60 -9.00 2.66 -29.51
N HIS A 61 -7.87 1.97 -29.69
CA HIS A 61 -6.50 2.50 -29.67
C HIS A 61 -6.08 3.20 -28.36
N THR A 62 -6.87 3.04 -27.29
CA THR A 62 -6.57 3.55 -25.96
C THR A 62 -6.14 2.41 -25.06
N ARG A 63 -5.02 2.60 -24.37
CA ARG A 63 -4.45 1.60 -23.46
C ARG A 63 -4.89 1.86 -22.03
N PHE A 64 -5.62 0.91 -21.46
CA PHE A 64 -6.07 0.92 -20.07
C PHE A 64 -5.13 0.07 -19.23
N SER A 65 -4.64 0.61 -18.10
CA SER A 65 -3.78 -0.17 -17.19
C SER A 65 -4.56 -1.22 -16.40
N SER A 66 -5.87 -1.05 -16.28
CA SER A 66 -6.80 -2.04 -15.76
C SER A 66 -8.22 -1.76 -16.27
N PRO A 67 -9.18 -2.70 -16.15
CA PRO A 67 -10.55 -2.46 -16.56
C PRO A 67 -11.37 -1.60 -15.56
N ILE A 68 -10.77 -1.15 -14.46
CA ILE A 68 -11.47 -0.49 -13.36
C ILE A 68 -11.19 1.01 -13.38
N GLY A 69 -12.21 1.82 -13.57
CA GLY A 69 -12.14 3.28 -13.59
C GLY A 69 -12.89 3.93 -12.43
N LEU A 70 -12.71 5.25 -12.30
CA LEU A 70 -13.42 6.09 -11.33
C LEU A 70 -14.45 6.96 -12.06
N SER A 71 -15.69 7.02 -11.58
CA SER A 71 -16.67 7.98 -12.09
C SER A 71 -16.38 9.42 -11.66
N GLY A 72 -16.70 10.38 -12.53
CA GLY A 72 -16.57 11.81 -12.28
C GLY A 72 -17.44 12.31 -11.12
N GLN A 73 -18.48 11.57 -10.76
CA GLN A 73 -19.34 11.85 -9.60
C GLN A 73 -18.55 11.88 -8.28
N ILE A 74 -17.43 11.15 -8.20
CA ILE A 74 -16.62 11.08 -6.98
C ILE A 74 -15.73 12.31 -6.84
N ASP A 75 -15.21 12.90 -7.92
CA ASP A 75 -14.31 14.06 -7.88
C ASP A 75 -14.83 15.24 -8.72
N PRO A 76 -15.99 15.83 -8.35
CA PRO A 76 -16.62 16.88 -9.14
C PRO A 76 -15.85 18.20 -9.15
N ASN A 77 -14.79 18.34 -8.36
CA ASN A 77 -13.93 19.54 -8.33
C ASN A 77 -12.52 19.28 -8.91
N LEU A 78 -12.26 18.08 -9.42
CA LEU A 78 -10.93 17.64 -9.86
C LEU A 78 -9.87 17.93 -8.79
N SER A 79 -10.22 17.70 -7.53
CA SER A 79 -9.38 18.01 -6.37
C SER A 79 -8.50 16.83 -5.97
N GLY A 80 -8.87 15.60 -6.34
CA GLY A 80 -8.16 14.36 -6.00
C GLY A 80 -7.44 13.69 -7.18
N ILE A 81 -7.70 14.14 -8.43
CA ILE A 81 -7.22 13.55 -9.68
C ILE A 81 -5.72 13.15 -9.70
N ASN A 82 -4.84 13.96 -9.11
CA ASN A 82 -3.41 13.64 -9.01
C ASN A 82 -3.12 12.37 -8.22
N ALA A 83 -3.89 12.10 -7.17
CA ALA A 83 -3.71 10.96 -6.29
C ALA A 83 -4.48 9.73 -6.77
N PHE A 84 -5.63 9.90 -7.42
CA PHE A 84 -6.46 8.78 -7.88
C PHE A 84 -5.72 7.84 -8.84
N GLN A 85 -4.85 8.37 -9.71
CA GLN A 85 -4.02 7.53 -10.60
C GLN A 85 -3.07 6.57 -9.85
N GLU A 86 -2.76 6.83 -8.57
CA GLU A 86 -1.93 5.97 -7.73
C GLU A 86 -2.76 4.95 -6.90
N LEU A 87 -4.09 5.03 -6.94
CA LEU A 87 -5.00 4.13 -6.20
C LEU A 87 -5.43 2.90 -7.01
N GLY A 88 -4.77 2.65 -8.13
CA GLY A 88 -5.02 1.48 -8.98
C GLY A 88 -6.17 1.66 -9.95
N PHE A 89 -6.58 2.88 -10.27
CA PHE A 89 -7.52 3.09 -11.37
C PHE A 89 -6.83 2.94 -12.73
N GLY A 90 -7.50 2.26 -13.65
CA GLY A 90 -7.10 2.05 -15.04
C GLY A 90 -7.36 3.25 -15.93
N PHE A 91 -8.39 4.04 -15.60
CA PHE A 91 -8.84 5.26 -16.26
C PHE A 91 -9.75 6.06 -15.30
N ILE A 92 -10.09 7.31 -15.65
CA ILE A 92 -10.99 8.15 -14.87
C ILE A 92 -11.98 8.88 -15.77
N GLU A 93 -13.16 9.16 -15.23
CA GLU A 93 -14.12 10.09 -15.81
C GLU A 93 -14.03 11.44 -15.11
N ILE A 94 -14.16 12.51 -15.89
CA ILE A 94 -14.40 13.87 -15.41
C ILE A 94 -15.76 14.36 -15.91
N GLY A 95 -16.39 15.23 -15.14
CA GLY A 95 -17.69 15.81 -15.47
C GLY A 95 -18.82 15.27 -14.60
N PRO A 96 -20.06 15.72 -14.84
CA PRO A 96 -20.50 16.35 -16.09
C PRO A 96 -19.89 17.73 -16.38
N ILE A 97 -19.51 17.96 -17.64
CA ILE A 97 -18.92 19.21 -18.11
C ILE A 97 -20.01 20.15 -18.63
N VAL A 98 -19.97 21.39 -18.17
CA VAL A 98 -20.82 22.50 -18.62
C VAL A 98 -19.99 23.67 -19.11
N ILE A 99 -20.52 24.50 -20.03
CA ILE A 99 -19.79 25.68 -20.52
C ILE A 99 -19.65 26.74 -19.43
N ASN A 100 -20.76 27.07 -18.78
CA ASN A 100 -20.87 28.14 -17.80
C ASN A 100 -20.96 27.59 -16.37
N GLU A 101 -20.74 28.46 -15.38
CA GLU A 101 -20.98 28.12 -13.98
C GLU A 101 -22.44 27.69 -13.79
N PRO A 102 -22.69 26.53 -13.15
CA PRO A 102 -24.04 26.04 -12.89
C PRO A 102 -24.77 26.98 -11.92
N ARG A 103 -26.06 27.24 -12.18
CA ARG A 103 -26.88 28.19 -11.40
C ARG A 103 -27.29 27.65 -10.04
N GLU A 104 -27.53 26.34 -9.97
CA GLU A 104 -27.93 25.62 -8.76
C GLU A 104 -27.04 24.39 -8.61
N GLN A 105 -26.53 24.18 -7.40
CA GLN A 105 -25.78 22.98 -7.02
C GLN A 105 -26.17 22.60 -5.60
N GLU A 106 -26.52 21.33 -5.42
CA GLU A 106 -26.81 20.79 -4.10
C GLU A 106 -25.77 19.76 -3.69
N GLU A 107 -25.36 19.84 -2.42
CA GLU A 107 -24.34 18.95 -1.87
C GLU A 107 -24.92 17.55 -1.62
N PRO A 108 -24.08 16.49 -1.73
CA PRO A 108 -24.48 15.15 -1.36
C PRO A 108 -24.78 15.04 0.14
N ARG A 109 -25.78 14.24 0.50
CA ARG A 109 -26.17 13.97 1.90
C ARG A 109 -25.78 12.55 2.29
N ARG A 110 -25.63 12.29 3.59
CA ARG A 110 -25.45 10.94 4.14
C ARG A 110 -26.66 10.55 4.97
N LYS A 111 -27.26 9.39 4.68
CA LYS A 111 -28.40 8.81 5.41
C LYS A 111 -28.15 7.30 5.56
N ASN A 112 -28.11 6.80 6.80
CA ASN A 112 -27.89 5.38 7.12
C ASN A 112 -26.72 4.74 6.36
N ASP A 113 -25.54 5.38 6.39
CA ASP A 113 -24.31 4.96 5.67
C ASP A 113 -24.37 4.95 4.13
N HIS A 114 -25.47 5.40 3.53
CA HIS A 114 -25.55 5.66 2.10
C HIS A 114 -25.32 7.13 1.78
N ILE A 115 -24.73 7.38 0.61
CA ILE A 115 -24.60 8.71 0.04
C ILE A 115 -25.79 8.92 -0.88
N LEU A 116 -26.49 10.02 -0.63
CA LEU A 116 -27.57 10.52 -1.46
C LEU A 116 -26.99 11.61 -2.36
N PHE A 117 -27.04 11.41 -3.66
CA PHE A 117 -26.60 12.40 -4.65
C PHE A 117 -27.79 13.26 -5.05
N SER A 118 -27.60 14.57 -5.26
CA SER A 118 -28.70 15.43 -5.71
C SER A 118 -28.94 15.25 -7.22
N ASN A 119 -30.19 15.43 -7.64
CA ASN A 119 -30.56 15.64 -9.05
C ASN A 119 -29.89 16.91 -9.61
N HIS A 120 -29.59 17.89 -8.76
CA HIS A 120 -28.78 19.08 -9.06
C HIS A 120 -27.31 18.84 -8.69
N GLN A 121 -26.73 17.79 -9.27
CA GLN A 121 -25.36 17.37 -8.98
C GLN A 121 -24.33 18.48 -9.25
N GLU A 122 -23.19 18.39 -8.55
CA GLU A 122 -22.04 19.25 -8.82
C GLU A 122 -21.54 19.03 -10.26
N LYS A 123 -21.37 20.12 -11.02
CA LYS A 123 -20.92 20.12 -12.42
C LYS A 123 -19.62 20.88 -12.55
N ILE A 124 -18.83 20.54 -13.57
CA ILE A 124 -17.52 21.14 -13.82
C ILE A 124 -17.60 22.13 -14.99
N PRO A 125 -17.31 23.42 -14.77
CA PRO A 125 -17.17 24.38 -15.85
C PRO A 125 -16.00 24.03 -16.78
N LEU A 126 -16.18 24.17 -18.09
CA LEU A 126 -15.17 23.87 -19.11
C LEU A 126 -13.86 24.62 -18.85
N LYS A 127 -13.95 25.90 -18.47
CA LYS A 127 -12.77 26.72 -18.14
C LYS A 127 -11.98 26.15 -16.96
N LEU A 128 -12.66 25.62 -15.94
CA LEU A 128 -12.03 24.99 -14.79
C LEU A 128 -11.37 23.66 -15.20
N ALA A 129 -12.07 22.84 -15.99
CA ALA A 129 -11.55 21.58 -16.49
C ALA A 129 -10.24 21.78 -17.27
N ILE A 130 -10.23 22.69 -18.27
CA ILE A 130 -9.04 22.99 -19.06
C ILE A 130 -7.90 23.48 -18.15
N LYS A 131 -8.16 24.44 -17.26
CA LYS A 131 -7.13 24.97 -16.34
C LYS A 131 -6.49 23.87 -15.51
N LYS A 132 -7.27 22.90 -15.05
CA LYS A 132 -6.78 21.76 -14.25
C LYS A 132 -5.98 20.81 -15.15
N LEU A 133 -6.56 20.35 -16.25
CA LEU A 133 -5.96 19.37 -17.17
C LEU A 133 -4.63 19.84 -17.77
N THR A 134 -4.48 21.13 -18.09
CA THR A 134 -3.21 21.69 -18.59
C THR A 134 -2.05 21.54 -17.61
N ASN A 135 -2.32 21.53 -16.30
CA ASN A 135 -1.30 21.43 -15.26
C ASN A 135 -1.10 20.00 -14.74
N LEU A 136 -1.84 19.02 -15.27
CA LEU A 136 -1.82 17.65 -14.78
C LEU A 136 -0.94 16.77 -15.66
N ASN A 137 -0.01 16.06 -15.02
CA ASN A 137 0.69 14.94 -15.65
C ASN A 137 -0.05 13.65 -15.36
N MET A 138 -0.89 13.25 -16.32
CA MET A 138 -1.78 12.08 -16.24
C MET A 138 -1.13 10.86 -16.90
N GLN A 139 -1.15 9.73 -16.18
CA GLN A 139 -0.58 8.46 -16.64
C GLN A 139 -1.65 7.44 -17.08
N ILE A 140 -2.93 7.78 -16.93
CA ILE A 140 -4.07 6.93 -17.23
C ILE A 140 -5.07 7.70 -18.10
N PRO A 141 -5.86 7.02 -18.95
CA PRO A 141 -6.83 7.67 -19.81
C PRO A 141 -7.90 8.47 -19.07
N ILE A 142 -8.39 9.52 -19.72
CA ILE A 142 -9.43 10.41 -19.18
C ILE A 142 -10.64 10.42 -20.09
N PHE A 143 -11.82 10.13 -19.55
CA PHE A 143 -13.09 10.32 -20.25
C PHE A 143 -13.79 11.58 -19.76
N ALA A 144 -14.42 12.33 -20.64
CA ALA A 144 -15.24 13.49 -20.28
C ALA A 144 -16.72 13.19 -20.49
N LYS A 145 -17.50 13.25 -19.41
CA LYS A 145 -18.96 13.22 -19.47
C LYS A 145 -19.49 14.62 -19.75
N ILE A 146 -20.29 14.76 -20.79
CA ILE A 146 -20.95 16.02 -21.14
C ILE A 146 -22.30 16.07 -20.44
N ASP A 147 -22.68 17.24 -19.95
CA ASP A 147 -23.96 17.43 -19.26
C ASP A 147 -25.15 17.14 -20.19
N GLU A 148 -26.18 16.49 -19.64
CA GLU A 148 -27.35 16.04 -20.39
C GLU A 148 -28.17 17.22 -20.97
N GLN A 149 -28.08 18.39 -20.33
CA GLN A 149 -28.79 19.61 -20.74
C GLN A 149 -27.98 20.47 -21.73
N ALA A 150 -26.77 20.04 -22.11
CA ALA A 150 -25.94 20.80 -23.03
C ALA A 150 -26.56 20.87 -24.43
N THR A 151 -26.68 22.09 -24.95
CA THR A 151 -27.15 22.35 -26.32
C THR A 151 -26.09 21.91 -27.35
N ARG A 152 -26.50 21.75 -28.62
CA ARG A 152 -25.56 21.39 -29.71
C ARG A 152 -24.35 22.31 -29.81
N ASN A 153 -24.54 23.62 -29.64
CA ASN A 153 -23.45 24.58 -29.70
C ASN A 153 -22.48 24.40 -28.53
N GLU A 154 -23.01 24.16 -27.33
CA GLU A 154 -22.21 23.91 -26.13
C GLU A 154 -21.46 22.58 -26.24
N TRP A 155 -22.11 21.52 -26.75
CA TRP A 155 -21.49 20.24 -27.06
C TRP A 155 -20.26 20.41 -27.96
N ASN A 156 -20.43 21.10 -29.10
CA ASN A 156 -19.34 21.31 -30.06
C ASN A 156 -18.16 22.07 -29.44
N LEU A 157 -18.43 23.09 -28.63
CA LEU A 157 -17.40 23.85 -27.91
C LEU A 157 -16.67 22.99 -26.88
N ILE A 158 -17.40 22.20 -26.07
CA ILE A 158 -16.81 21.29 -25.08
C ILE A 158 -15.91 20.28 -25.77
N VAL A 159 -16.42 19.60 -26.82
CA VAL A 159 -15.67 18.60 -27.58
C VAL A 159 -14.41 19.22 -28.18
N GLN A 160 -14.53 20.35 -28.88
CA GLN A 160 -13.40 21.01 -29.53
C GLN A 160 -12.29 21.38 -28.53
N HIS A 161 -12.65 21.92 -27.36
CA HIS A 161 -11.66 22.38 -26.38
C HIS A 161 -11.10 21.28 -25.50
N LEU A 162 -11.84 20.19 -25.25
CA LEU A 162 -11.36 19.06 -24.43
C LEU A 162 -10.65 17.97 -25.20
N THR A 163 -10.85 17.86 -26.52
CA THR A 163 -10.21 16.85 -27.38
C THR A 163 -8.70 16.68 -27.15
N PRO A 164 -7.90 17.75 -26.93
CA PRO A 164 -6.47 17.61 -26.65
C PRO A 164 -6.12 16.94 -25.32
N PHE A 165 -7.06 16.91 -24.36
CA PHE A 165 -6.83 16.50 -22.98
C PHE A 165 -7.50 15.18 -22.59
N VAL A 166 -8.45 14.69 -23.39
CA VAL A 166 -9.27 13.51 -23.07
C VAL A 166 -9.13 12.43 -24.14
N ASP A 167 -9.37 11.19 -23.74
CA ASP A 167 -9.26 9.99 -24.57
C ASP A 167 -10.62 9.44 -25.00
N GLY A 168 -11.72 10.01 -24.51
CA GLY A 168 -13.08 9.67 -24.92
C GLY A 168 -14.12 10.61 -24.35
N PHE A 169 -15.28 10.65 -24.98
CA PHE A 169 -16.42 11.45 -24.54
C PHE A 169 -17.61 10.55 -24.21
N ILE A 170 -18.37 10.92 -23.19
CA ILE A 170 -19.59 10.24 -22.77
C ILE A 170 -20.73 11.24 -22.89
N GLY A 171 -21.80 10.87 -23.59
CA GLY A 171 -23.03 11.64 -23.71
C GLY A 171 -24.25 10.74 -23.72
N THR A 172 -25.44 11.32 -23.59
CA THR A 172 -26.69 10.55 -23.66
C THR A 172 -26.92 9.99 -25.07
N SER A 173 -27.72 8.94 -25.18
CA SER A 173 -28.12 8.38 -26.47
C SER A 173 -28.76 9.44 -27.39
N GLU A 174 -29.60 10.32 -26.85
CA GLU A 174 -30.26 11.39 -27.59
C GLU A 174 -29.27 12.44 -28.12
N GLN A 175 -28.35 12.91 -27.28
CA GLN A 175 -27.32 13.88 -27.69
C GLN A 175 -26.42 13.31 -28.79
N ILE A 176 -25.99 12.05 -28.65
CA ILE A 176 -25.13 11.39 -29.64
C ILE A 176 -25.87 11.26 -30.98
N ASN A 177 -27.16 10.92 -30.96
CA ASN A 177 -27.96 10.81 -32.17
C ASN A 177 -28.14 12.17 -32.90
N LEU A 178 -28.41 13.22 -32.13
CA LEU A 178 -28.78 14.53 -32.67
C LEU A 178 -27.57 15.37 -33.08
N TYR A 179 -26.46 15.28 -32.33
CA TYR A 179 -25.36 16.23 -32.44
C TYR A 179 -24.23 15.70 -33.31
N ILE A 180 -24.00 14.38 -33.33
CA ILE A 180 -22.93 13.78 -34.13
C ILE A 180 -23.37 13.60 -35.58
N ASN A 181 -22.85 14.43 -36.47
CA ASN A 181 -23.05 14.28 -37.91
C ASN A 181 -21.91 13.48 -38.56
N LYS A 182 -22.20 12.77 -39.66
CA LYS A 182 -21.25 11.98 -40.47
C LYS A 182 -20.00 12.76 -40.95
N SER A 183 -20.03 14.09 -40.94
CA SER A 183 -18.92 14.97 -41.33
C SER A 183 -17.96 15.34 -40.19
N GLU A 184 -18.28 15.05 -38.93
CA GLU A 184 -17.50 15.40 -37.73
C GLU A 184 -16.63 14.24 -37.20
N ILE A 185 -16.28 13.28 -38.06
CA ILE A 185 -15.24 12.24 -37.83
C ILE A 185 -13.85 12.89 -37.50
N SER A 186 -13.76 14.22 -37.60
CA SER A 186 -12.56 15.05 -37.41
C SER A 186 -12.04 15.20 -35.98
N PHE A 187 -12.73 14.78 -34.92
CA PHE A 187 -12.23 14.99 -33.54
C PHE A 187 -11.33 13.85 -33.02
N GLY A 188 -11.20 12.73 -33.74
CA GLY A 188 -10.20 11.69 -33.46
C GLY A 188 -10.35 10.93 -32.13
N ARG A 189 -11.39 11.21 -31.32
CA ARG A 189 -11.65 10.53 -30.03
C ARG A 189 -12.98 9.76 -30.05
N PRO A 190 -13.06 8.59 -29.39
CA PRO A 190 -14.26 7.77 -29.31
C PRO A 190 -15.39 8.42 -28.48
N PHE A 191 -16.63 8.19 -28.91
CA PHE A 191 -17.84 8.57 -28.17
C PHE A 191 -18.54 7.33 -27.60
N TYR A 192 -18.98 7.41 -26.34
CA TYR A 192 -19.72 6.36 -25.65
C TYR A 192 -21.13 6.84 -25.30
N ALA A 193 -22.14 6.06 -25.67
CA ALA A 193 -23.53 6.36 -25.39
C ALA A 193 -23.94 5.87 -24.01
N SER A 194 -24.23 6.82 -23.12
CA SER A 194 -24.76 6.59 -21.78
C SER A 194 -26.27 6.37 -21.84
N PHE A 195 -26.75 5.35 -21.12
CA PHE A 195 -28.18 5.10 -20.95
C PHE A 195 -28.51 4.50 -19.58
N SER A 196 -29.79 4.54 -19.24
CA SER A 196 -30.36 3.90 -18.04
C SER A 196 -30.96 2.54 -18.37
N GLU A 197 -31.17 1.68 -17.37
CA GLU A 197 -31.71 0.31 -17.56
C GLU A 197 -33.00 0.29 -18.41
N ASP A 198 -33.91 1.22 -18.18
CA ASP A 198 -35.21 1.26 -18.87
C ASP A 198 -35.10 1.52 -20.38
N GLU A 199 -34.01 2.13 -20.84
CA GLU A 199 -33.83 2.56 -22.23
C GLU A 199 -33.34 1.43 -23.15
N ILE A 200 -32.94 0.28 -22.62
CA ILE A 200 -32.43 -0.87 -23.38
C ILE A 200 -33.48 -1.44 -24.33
N TYR A 201 -34.75 -1.37 -23.92
CA TYR A 201 -35.87 -1.85 -24.72
C TYR A 201 -36.22 -0.91 -25.90
N ASN A 202 -35.59 0.27 -25.98
CA ASN A 202 -35.80 1.20 -27.07
C ASN A 202 -35.11 0.72 -28.35
N LYS A 203 -35.90 0.47 -29.41
CA LYS A 203 -35.39 0.06 -30.73
C LYS A 203 -34.48 1.10 -31.38
N GLU A 204 -34.59 2.37 -31.00
CA GLU A 204 -33.74 3.44 -31.55
C GLU A 204 -32.30 3.36 -31.03
N LEU A 205 -32.09 2.84 -29.81
CA LEU A 205 -30.76 2.63 -29.23
C LEU A 205 -29.89 1.73 -30.13
N TRP A 206 -30.47 0.63 -30.62
CA TRP A 206 -29.76 -0.33 -31.47
C TRP A 206 -29.39 0.23 -32.84
N LYS A 207 -30.17 1.17 -33.38
CA LYS A 207 -29.81 1.89 -34.62
C LYS A 207 -28.64 2.85 -34.41
N LEU A 208 -28.55 3.45 -33.23
CA LEU A 208 -27.47 4.36 -32.85
C LEU A 208 -26.15 3.62 -32.65
N ILE A 209 -26.19 2.46 -32.01
CA ILE A 209 -25.00 1.64 -31.75
C ILE A 209 -24.33 1.14 -33.05
N GLN A 210 -25.10 0.96 -34.13
CA GLN A 210 -24.57 0.57 -35.44
C GLN A 210 -23.82 1.70 -36.17
N GLN A 211 -23.85 2.92 -35.64
CA GLN A 211 -23.17 4.05 -36.26
C GLN A 211 -21.65 3.96 -36.04
N PRO A 212 -20.83 4.25 -37.07
CA PRO A 212 -19.37 4.04 -37.01
C PRO A 212 -18.63 4.96 -36.03
N TYR A 213 -19.30 5.98 -35.51
CA TYR A 213 -18.74 6.95 -34.55
C TYR A 213 -19.05 6.62 -33.08
N VAL A 214 -19.94 5.66 -32.82
CA VAL A 214 -20.23 5.18 -31.47
C VAL A 214 -19.27 4.04 -31.16
N ALA A 215 -18.38 4.29 -30.21
CA ALA A 215 -17.29 3.38 -29.88
C ALA A 215 -17.71 2.30 -28.86
N GLY A 216 -18.85 2.51 -28.21
CA GLY A 216 -19.42 1.61 -27.21
C GLY A 216 -20.56 2.27 -26.44
N ILE A 217 -21.01 1.57 -25.41
CA ILE A 217 -22.10 2.01 -24.54
C ILE A 217 -21.67 2.07 -23.08
N LEU A 218 -22.30 2.97 -22.33
CA LEU A 218 -22.18 3.08 -20.88
C LEU A 218 -23.54 2.80 -20.23
N VAL A 219 -23.60 1.75 -19.42
CA VAL A 219 -24.81 1.36 -18.68
C VAL A 219 -24.69 1.89 -17.25
N ASN A 220 -25.58 2.80 -16.86
CA ASN A 220 -25.61 3.31 -15.48
C ASN A 220 -26.38 2.36 -14.56
N ALA A 221 -25.91 2.25 -13.32
CA ALA A 221 -26.60 1.54 -12.27
C ALA A 221 -28.00 2.13 -12.06
N PRO A 222 -29.04 1.29 -11.89
CA PRO A 222 -30.37 1.76 -11.55
C PRO A 222 -30.37 2.44 -10.19
N TYR A 223 -31.18 3.48 -10.06
CA TYR A 223 -31.29 4.29 -8.85
C TYR A 223 -32.73 4.55 -8.44
N HIS A 224 -32.95 4.79 -7.15
CA HIS A 224 -34.19 5.30 -6.59
C HIS A 224 -34.04 6.78 -6.28
N THR A 225 -35.06 7.57 -6.62
CA THR A 225 -35.13 9.01 -6.35
C THR A 225 -36.12 9.29 -5.21
N GLU A 226 -35.68 10.04 -4.19
CA GLU A 226 -36.47 10.48 -3.05
C GLU A 226 -36.10 11.96 -2.75
N ASP A 227 -37.09 12.86 -2.71
CA ASP A 227 -36.92 14.28 -2.34
C ASP A 227 -35.77 15.04 -3.06
N ASN A 228 -35.71 14.96 -4.40
CA ASN A 228 -34.63 15.52 -5.25
C ASN A 228 -33.24 14.89 -5.09
N TYR A 229 -33.12 13.85 -4.30
CA TYR A 229 -31.92 13.05 -4.17
C TYR A 229 -32.12 11.66 -4.75
N TRP A 230 -31.04 11.02 -5.15
CA TRP A 230 -31.05 9.64 -5.63
C TRP A 230 -29.93 8.82 -4.99
N ARG A 231 -30.14 7.50 -4.99
CA ARG A 231 -29.15 6.50 -4.61
C ARG A 231 -29.28 5.26 -5.48
N GLU A 232 -28.19 4.54 -5.65
CA GLU A 232 -28.23 3.23 -6.30
C GLU A 232 -29.18 2.29 -5.54
N VAL A 233 -29.91 1.46 -6.31
CA VAL A 233 -30.77 0.41 -5.74
C VAL A 233 -29.91 -0.71 -5.17
N ASP A 234 -30.41 -1.40 -4.13
CA ASP A 234 -29.59 -2.38 -3.40
C ASP A 234 -29.16 -3.58 -4.27
N ASN A 235 -29.95 -3.93 -5.29
CA ASN A 235 -29.65 -5.00 -6.25
C ASN A 235 -29.10 -4.46 -7.59
N ALA A 236 -28.50 -3.27 -7.61
CA ALA A 236 -27.99 -2.63 -8.83
C ALA A 236 -27.01 -3.52 -9.61
N ASN A 237 -26.13 -4.26 -8.92
CA ASN A 237 -25.19 -5.17 -9.57
C ASN A 237 -25.90 -6.27 -10.37
N GLU A 238 -26.90 -6.92 -9.78
CA GLU A 238 -27.62 -8.02 -10.43
C GLU A 238 -28.38 -7.56 -11.68
N LEU A 239 -28.96 -6.36 -11.62
CA LEU A 239 -29.64 -5.74 -12.75
C LEU A 239 -28.65 -5.39 -13.86
N LEU A 240 -27.53 -4.76 -13.53
CA LEU A 240 -26.44 -4.50 -14.48
C LEU A 240 -25.92 -5.78 -15.13
N VAL A 241 -25.70 -6.86 -14.36
CA VAL A 241 -25.28 -8.16 -14.89
C VAL A 241 -26.28 -8.69 -15.92
N LYS A 242 -27.59 -8.59 -15.66
CA LYS A 242 -28.64 -9.01 -16.61
C LYS A 242 -28.57 -8.19 -17.90
N VAL A 243 -28.46 -6.87 -17.78
CA VAL A 243 -28.33 -5.95 -18.91
C VAL A 243 -27.10 -6.27 -19.74
N VAL A 244 -25.92 -6.38 -19.13
CA VAL A 244 -24.67 -6.65 -19.83
C VAL A 244 -24.75 -7.97 -20.59
N LYS A 245 -25.30 -9.02 -19.98
CA LYS A 245 -25.52 -10.31 -20.65
C LYS A 245 -26.46 -10.18 -21.86
N GLN A 246 -27.56 -9.46 -21.71
CA GLN A 246 -28.51 -9.24 -22.82
C GLN A 246 -27.84 -8.51 -23.98
N VAL A 247 -27.12 -7.41 -23.69
CA VAL A 247 -26.39 -6.65 -24.70
C VAL A 247 -25.35 -7.53 -25.39
N LYS A 248 -24.51 -8.24 -24.64
CA LYS A 248 -23.43 -9.08 -25.20
C LYS A 248 -23.94 -10.29 -25.96
N ASN A 249 -25.12 -10.83 -25.60
CA ASN A 249 -25.77 -11.88 -26.38
C ASN A 249 -26.24 -11.37 -27.75
N LEU A 250 -26.72 -10.12 -27.82
CA LEU A 250 -27.17 -9.51 -29.08
C LEU A 250 -26.00 -8.97 -29.92
N HIS A 251 -25.01 -8.39 -29.26
CA HIS A 251 -23.85 -7.74 -29.88
C HIS A 251 -22.56 -8.06 -29.09
N PRO A 252 -21.93 -9.23 -29.36
CA PRO A 252 -20.74 -9.68 -28.61
C PRO A 252 -19.55 -8.72 -28.68
N GLU A 253 -19.34 -8.10 -29.84
CA GLU A 253 -18.21 -7.20 -30.13
C GLU A 253 -18.41 -5.77 -29.61
N LEU A 254 -19.63 -5.43 -29.15
CA LEU A 254 -19.91 -4.08 -28.67
C LEU A 254 -19.19 -3.83 -27.36
N ILE A 255 -18.43 -2.73 -27.26
CA ILE A 255 -17.78 -2.34 -26.01
C ILE A 255 -18.84 -1.92 -24.99
N VAL A 256 -18.84 -2.58 -23.83
CA VAL A 256 -19.78 -2.29 -22.74
C VAL A 256 -19.01 -1.79 -21.53
N ILE A 257 -19.32 -0.56 -21.11
CA ILE A 257 -18.84 0.05 -19.88
C ILE A 257 -20.00 0.07 -18.88
N THR A 258 -19.78 -0.27 -17.62
CA THR A 258 -20.79 -0.14 -16.57
C THR A 258 -20.40 0.93 -15.58
N SER A 259 -21.34 1.74 -15.10
CA SER A 259 -21.11 2.75 -14.06
C SER A 259 -21.95 2.45 -12.83
N GLY A 260 -21.29 2.15 -11.70
CA GLY A 260 -21.93 1.82 -10.43
C GLY A 260 -22.30 0.35 -10.23
N GLY A 261 -23.00 0.06 -9.14
CA GLY A 261 -23.38 -1.30 -8.75
C GLY A 261 -22.20 -2.19 -8.36
N VAL A 262 -21.10 -1.62 -7.85
CA VAL A 262 -19.91 -2.37 -7.40
C VAL A 262 -19.39 -1.83 -6.08
N GLU A 263 -19.52 -2.63 -5.03
CA GLU A 263 -18.97 -2.38 -3.70
C GLU A 263 -17.96 -3.47 -3.28
N THR A 264 -17.97 -4.62 -3.95
CA THR A 264 -17.15 -5.78 -3.62
C THR A 264 -16.40 -6.34 -4.84
N PRO A 265 -15.25 -7.02 -4.63
CA PRO A 265 -14.58 -7.77 -5.70
C PRO A 265 -15.46 -8.79 -6.43
N GLU A 266 -16.37 -9.46 -5.73
CA GLU A 266 -17.30 -10.43 -6.31
C GLU A 266 -18.26 -9.80 -7.33
N GLU A 267 -18.84 -8.65 -6.99
CA GLU A 267 -19.73 -7.87 -7.85
C GLU A 267 -19.01 -7.39 -9.12
N ALA A 268 -17.76 -6.95 -8.99
CA ALA A 268 -16.93 -6.57 -10.13
C ALA A 268 -16.64 -7.77 -11.05
N CYS A 269 -16.25 -8.92 -10.48
CA CYS A 269 -16.04 -10.15 -11.23
C CYS A 269 -17.31 -10.61 -11.95
N SER A 270 -18.48 -10.47 -11.31
CA SER A 270 -19.77 -10.84 -11.90
C SER A 270 -20.09 -10.04 -13.17
N LEU A 271 -19.78 -8.74 -13.19
CA LEU A 271 -19.93 -7.88 -14.37
C LEU A 271 -18.91 -8.22 -15.46
N VAL A 272 -17.65 -8.48 -15.09
CA VAL A 272 -16.63 -8.94 -16.05
C VAL A 272 -17.04 -10.27 -16.69
N HIS A 273 -17.55 -11.23 -15.90
CA HIS A 273 -18.07 -12.51 -16.40
C HIS A 273 -19.33 -12.35 -17.26
N ALA A 274 -20.16 -11.35 -16.98
CA ALA A 274 -21.28 -11.00 -17.84
C ALA A 274 -20.84 -10.47 -19.22
N GLY A 275 -19.59 -10.01 -19.32
CA GLY A 275 -18.96 -9.53 -20.54
C GLY A 275 -18.55 -8.05 -20.50
N ALA A 276 -18.71 -7.34 -19.38
CA ALA A 276 -18.34 -5.93 -19.31
C ALA A 276 -16.84 -5.73 -19.61
N ASP A 277 -16.55 -4.75 -20.47
CA ASP A 277 -15.19 -4.46 -20.91
C ASP A 277 -14.46 -3.55 -19.92
N LEU A 278 -15.17 -2.54 -19.42
CA LEU A 278 -14.69 -1.57 -18.44
C LEU A 278 -15.77 -1.35 -17.36
N LEU A 279 -15.35 -1.05 -16.15
CA LEU A 279 -16.24 -0.81 -15.01
C LEU A 279 -15.83 0.50 -14.36
N MET A 280 -16.79 1.36 -14.03
CA MET A 280 -16.58 2.63 -13.33
C MET A 280 -17.18 2.56 -11.95
N LEU A 281 -16.36 2.84 -10.94
CA LEU A 281 -16.80 2.83 -9.55
C LEU A 281 -17.38 4.20 -9.14
N THR A 282 -18.48 4.16 -8.40
CA THR A 282 -19.30 5.30 -7.96
C THR A 282 -19.48 5.24 -6.43
N ASP A 283 -20.71 5.30 -5.90
CA ASP A 283 -21.09 5.23 -4.49
C ASP A 283 -20.46 4.03 -3.75
N GLY A 284 -20.50 2.85 -4.37
CA GLY A 284 -19.93 1.62 -3.81
C GLY A 284 -18.43 1.75 -3.47
N TYR A 285 -17.66 2.57 -4.21
CA TYR A 285 -16.27 2.85 -3.90
C TYR A 285 -16.10 3.64 -2.59
N VAL A 286 -16.98 4.60 -2.32
CA VAL A 286 -16.88 5.42 -1.11
C VAL A 286 -17.16 4.58 0.14
N ARG A 287 -18.10 3.62 0.05
CA ARG A 287 -18.37 2.67 1.13
C ARG A 287 -17.26 1.63 1.29
N ALA A 288 -16.85 0.99 0.19
CA ALA A 288 -15.83 -0.05 0.19
C ALA A 288 -14.44 0.45 0.55
N GLY A 289 -14.18 1.74 0.30
CA GLY A 289 -12.93 2.40 0.56
C GLY A 289 -11.93 2.33 -0.60
N PRO A 290 -10.84 3.10 -0.47
CA PRO A 290 -9.89 3.38 -1.55
C PRO A 290 -9.07 2.18 -2.04
N GLY A 291 -9.01 1.08 -1.28
CA GLY A 291 -8.35 -0.16 -1.70
C GLY A 291 -9.22 -1.08 -2.57
N LEU A 292 -10.49 -0.73 -2.83
CA LEU A 292 -11.38 -1.54 -3.66
C LEU A 292 -10.81 -1.87 -5.06
N PRO A 293 -10.23 -0.94 -5.83
CA PRO A 293 -9.64 -1.26 -7.14
C PRO A 293 -8.56 -2.34 -7.05
N LYS A 294 -7.67 -2.23 -6.05
CA LYS A 294 -6.64 -3.24 -5.76
C LYS A 294 -7.26 -4.60 -5.45
N ARG A 295 -8.30 -4.65 -4.61
CA ARG A 295 -8.98 -5.92 -4.25
C ARG A 295 -9.67 -6.56 -5.46
N ILE A 296 -10.30 -5.76 -6.32
CA ILE A 296 -10.89 -6.23 -7.58
C ILE A 296 -9.80 -6.82 -8.49
N HIS A 297 -8.67 -6.12 -8.66
CA HIS A 297 -7.56 -6.62 -9.47
C HIS A 297 -7.02 -7.96 -8.98
N GLU A 298 -6.79 -8.08 -7.66
CA GLU A 298 -6.29 -9.32 -7.06
C GLU A 298 -7.29 -10.47 -7.23
N ARG A 299 -8.61 -10.20 -7.20
CA ARG A 299 -9.65 -11.21 -7.45
C ARG A 299 -9.72 -11.62 -8.93
N LEU A 300 -9.66 -10.67 -9.86
CA LEU A 300 -9.63 -10.94 -11.31
C LEU A 300 -8.39 -11.78 -11.69
N LEU A 301 -7.24 -11.52 -11.07
CA LEU A 301 -6.03 -12.31 -11.30
C LEU A 301 -6.14 -13.72 -10.71
N PHE A 302 -6.82 -13.88 -9.57
CA PHE A 302 -7.07 -15.18 -8.97
C PHE A 302 -7.91 -16.10 -9.89
N GLU A 303 -8.88 -15.54 -10.62
CA GLU A 303 -9.75 -16.32 -11.53
C GLU A 303 -9.08 -16.72 -12.83
N LYS A 304 -8.07 -15.98 -13.29
CA LYS A 304 -7.35 -16.25 -14.53
C LYS A 304 -6.46 -17.51 -14.50
N VAL A 305 -6.70 -18.45 -13.57
CA VAL A 305 -6.00 -19.74 -13.36
C VAL A 305 -4.53 -19.67 -13.81
N GLN A 306 -3.67 -19.08 -12.98
CA GLN A 306 -2.24 -19.08 -13.29
C GLN A 306 -1.53 -20.24 -12.57
N PRO A 307 -1.05 -21.27 -13.29
CA PRO A 307 -0.04 -22.14 -12.72
C PRO A 307 1.22 -21.30 -12.48
N SER A 308 1.46 -20.88 -11.23
CA SER A 308 2.65 -20.10 -10.90
C SER A 308 3.88 -20.96 -11.18
N LYS A 309 4.68 -20.59 -12.18
CA LYS A 309 5.98 -21.22 -12.39
C LYS A 309 6.84 -20.89 -11.17
N LYS A 310 7.10 -21.91 -10.34
CA LYS A 310 7.93 -21.75 -9.14
C LYS A 310 9.28 -21.16 -9.57
N GLN A 311 9.64 -20.05 -8.94
CA GLN A 311 10.92 -19.39 -9.18
C GLN A 311 12.02 -20.08 -8.37
N GLN A 312 13.27 -19.88 -8.79
CA GLN A 312 14.41 -20.19 -7.93
C GLN A 312 14.34 -19.27 -6.71
N TRP A 313 14.61 -19.83 -5.52
CA TRP A 313 14.50 -19.15 -4.23
C TRP A 313 15.58 -19.61 -3.24
N LEU A 314 16.52 -20.44 -3.72
CA LEU A 314 17.48 -21.13 -2.87
C LEU A 314 18.47 -20.13 -2.28
N TRP A 315 19.01 -19.22 -3.09
CA TRP A 315 19.98 -18.24 -2.62
C TRP A 315 19.35 -17.24 -1.65
N SER A 316 18.10 -16.85 -1.92
CA SER A 316 17.32 -16.00 -1.00
C SER A 316 17.06 -16.70 0.34
N PHE A 317 16.79 -18.01 0.32
CA PHE A 317 16.65 -18.79 1.55
C PHE A 317 17.99 -18.98 2.27
N MET A 318 19.08 -19.26 1.55
CA MET A 318 20.43 -19.37 2.12
C MET A 318 20.89 -18.07 2.75
N PHE A 319 20.54 -16.92 2.19
CA PHE A 319 20.80 -15.62 2.81
C PHE A 319 20.10 -15.53 4.17
N GLY A 320 18.79 -15.79 4.23
CA GLY A 320 18.05 -15.78 5.49
C GLY A 320 18.57 -16.80 6.51
N LEU A 321 18.95 -17.99 6.06
CA LEU A 321 19.57 -19.02 6.88
C LEU A 321 20.94 -18.58 7.43
N SER A 322 21.75 -17.88 6.62
CA SER A 322 23.04 -17.36 7.04
C SER A 322 22.88 -16.28 8.12
N ILE A 323 21.90 -15.39 7.98
CA ILE A 323 21.52 -14.42 9.02
C ILE A 323 21.08 -15.12 10.30
N LEU A 324 20.25 -16.16 10.20
CA LEU A 324 19.79 -16.95 11.35
C LEU A 324 20.97 -17.60 12.10
N ILE A 325 21.86 -18.28 11.37
CA ILE A 325 23.04 -18.92 11.95
C ILE A 325 23.97 -17.88 12.59
N GLY A 326 24.21 -16.76 11.90
CA GLY A 326 24.99 -15.64 12.45
C GLY A 326 24.40 -15.10 13.74
N GLY A 327 23.06 -14.95 13.81
CA GLY A 327 22.36 -14.55 15.02
C GLY A 327 22.49 -15.56 16.17
N ILE A 328 22.44 -16.87 15.89
CA ILE A 328 22.64 -17.93 16.90
C ILE A 328 24.08 -17.90 17.43
N ILE A 329 25.07 -17.75 16.54
CA ILE A 329 26.49 -17.63 16.93
C ILE A 329 26.71 -16.37 17.77
N ALA A 330 26.14 -15.24 17.36
CA ALA A 330 26.21 -13.99 18.12
C ALA A 330 25.56 -14.14 19.51
N LEU A 331 24.42 -14.84 19.60
CA LEU A 331 23.76 -15.12 20.87
C LEU A 331 24.65 -16.00 21.77
N TYR A 332 25.27 -17.03 21.22
CA TYR A 332 26.20 -17.89 21.95
C TYR A 332 27.37 -17.10 22.54
N PHE A 333 28.00 -16.22 21.74
CA PHE A 333 29.08 -15.37 22.24
C PHE A 333 28.58 -14.37 23.27
N ALA A 334 27.42 -13.76 23.07
CA ALA A 334 26.85 -12.83 24.04
C ALA A 334 26.58 -13.47 25.41
N PHE A 335 26.26 -14.78 25.46
CA PHE A 335 26.10 -15.55 26.70
C PHE A 335 27.42 -16.03 27.33
N THR A 336 28.44 -16.33 26.51
CA THR A 336 29.67 -16.98 26.98
C THR A 336 30.81 -15.99 27.17
N SER A 337 31.16 -15.30 26.10
CA SER A 337 32.30 -14.39 26.00
C SER A 337 31.78 -13.00 25.60
N ILE A 338 31.35 -12.23 26.61
CA ILE A 338 30.82 -10.87 26.43
C ILE A 338 31.83 -9.98 25.67
N ILE A 339 33.13 -10.16 25.92
CA ILE A 339 34.25 -9.48 25.26
C ILE A 339 35.16 -10.55 24.65
N LEU A 340 35.60 -10.34 23.41
CA LEU A 340 36.52 -11.24 22.71
C LEU A 340 37.98 -10.80 22.87
N PRO A 341 38.98 -11.67 22.63
CA PRO A 341 40.39 -11.31 22.85
C PRO A 341 40.88 -10.08 22.07
N TYR A 342 40.35 -9.85 20.87
CA TYR A 342 40.68 -8.65 20.09
C TYR A 342 40.00 -7.39 20.66
N ASP A 343 38.82 -7.53 21.29
CA ASP A 343 38.17 -6.44 22.01
C ASP A 343 39.02 -6.03 23.22
N GLU A 344 39.54 -6.99 24.00
CA GLU A 344 40.46 -6.72 25.11
C GLU A 344 41.73 -6.00 24.62
N SER A 345 42.29 -6.45 23.50
CA SER A 345 43.47 -5.82 22.91
C SER A 345 43.23 -4.37 22.48
N PHE A 346 42.02 -4.06 22.01
CA PHE A 346 41.64 -2.71 21.60
C PHE A 346 41.31 -1.82 22.81
N ILE A 347 40.54 -2.34 23.77
CA ILE A 347 40.17 -1.63 25.01
C ILE A 347 41.41 -1.38 25.88
N GLY A 348 42.41 -2.27 25.81
CA GLY A 348 43.61 -2.23 26.66
C GLY A 348 43.35 -2.73 28.09
N LEU A 349 42.22 -3.42 28.31
CA LEU A 349 41.83 -4.02 29.57
C LEU A 349 41.31 -5.43 29.31
N THR A 350 41.67 -6.36 30.19
CA THR A 350 41.10 -7.71 30.25
C THR A 350 39.69 -7.69 30.85
N LYS A 351 38.91 -8.72 30.57
CA LYS A 351 37.58 -8.93 31.16
C LYS A 351 37.60 -8.87 32.70
N ASP A 352 38.61 -9.46 33.33
CA ASP A 352 38.72 -9.51 34.79
C ASP A 352 39.02 -8.12 35.38
N GLU A 353 39.83 -7.30 34.68
CA GLU A 353 40.07 -5.91 35.08
C GLU A 353 38.80 -5.07 34.96
N ILE A 354 38.01 -5.23 33.89
CA ILE A 354 36.73 -4.52 33.73
C ILE A 354 35.74 -4.96 34.83
N LEU A 355 35.69 -6.25 35.18
CA LEU A 355 34.86 -6.76 36.28
C LEU A 355 35.23 -6.14 37.63
N GLN A 356 36.53 -5.97 37.90
CA GLN A 356 37.01 -5.34 39.13
C GLN A 356 36.67 -3.85 39.19
N VAL A 357 36.69 -3.16 38.05
CA VAL A 357 36.31 -1.75 37.97
C VAL A 357 34.81 -1.59 38.15
N ASN A 358 34.00 -2.27 37.33
CA ASN A 358 32.55 -2.25 37.43
C ASN A 358 31.91 -3.39 36.62
N PRO A 359 31.29 -4.39 37.26
CA PRO A 359 30.66 -5.51 36.57
C PRO A 359 29.44 -5.12 35.71
N LEU A 360 28.85 -3.95 35.97
CA LEU A 360 27.70 -3.45 35.23
C LEU A 360 28.06 -2.99 33.81
N ILE A 361 29.34 -2.70 33.52
CA ILE A 361 29.80 -2.37 32.16
C ILE A 361 29.65 -3.58 31.24
N LEU A 362 30.10 -4.76 31.68
CA LEU A 362 29.96 -5.99 30.89
C LEU A 362 28.50 -6.42 30.78
N SER A 363 27.74 -6.28 31.86
CA SER A 363 26.30 -6.54 31.85
C SER A 363 25.59 -5.64 30.84
N PHE A 364 25.97 -4.36 30.80
CA PHE A 364 25.51 -3.43 29.78
C PHE A 364 25.94 -3.89 28.38
N MET A 365 27.20 -4.15 28.08
CA MET A 365 27.60 -4.60 26.74
C MET A 365 26.87 -5.89 26.29
N SER A 366 26.67 -6.83 27.21
CA SER A 366 25.92 -8.06 26.92
C SER A 366 24.47 -7.79 26.50
N HIS A 367 23.84 -6.75 27.06
CA HIS A 367 22.45 -6.40 26.78
C HIS A 367 22.23 -6.02 25.31
N ASP A 368 23.12 -5.19 24.76
CA ASP A 368 23.07 -4.75 23.37
C ASP A 368 23.38 -5.92 22.42
N ARG A 369 24.40 -6.72 22.74
CA ARG A 369 24.80 -7.89 21.92
C ARG A 369 23.70 -8.96 21.88
N MET A 370 23.04 -9.25 23.00
CA MET A 370 21.93 -10.20 23.04
C MET A 370 20.70 -9.67 22.30
N ALA A 371 20.37 -8.38 22.44
CA ALA A 371 19.28 -7.75 21.71
C ALA A 371 19.53 -7.76 20.18
N LEU A 372 20.76 -7.47 19.74
CA LEU A 372 21.19 -7.62 18.36
C LEU A 372 21.03 -9.05 17.88
N ALA A 373 21.52 -10.03 18.63
CA ALA A 373 21.43 -11.45 18.26
C ALA A 373 19.97 -11.91 18.11
N GLY A 374 19.08 -11.56 19.04
CA GLY A 374 17.65 -11.84 18.92
C GLY A 374 17.01 -11.19 17.69
N THR A 375 17.43 -9.96 17.37
CA THR A 375 16.98 -9.24 16.17
C THR A 375 17.46 -9.93 14.89
N MET A 376 18.71 -10.40 14.85
CA MET A 376 19.25 -11.18 13.73
C MET A 376 18.50 -12.50 13.53
N ILE A 377 18.24 -13.25 14.61
CA ILE A 377 17.47 -14.50 14.55
C ILE A 377 16.06 -14.23 13.98
N SER A 378 15.39 -13.20 14.49
CA SER A 378 14.10 -12.72 13.96
C SER A 378 14.18 -12.39 12.47
N GLY A 379 15.16 -11.58 12.06
CA GLY A 379 15.39 -11.20 10.67
C GLY A 379 15.62 -12.43 9.77
N GLY A 380 16.43 -13.38 10.21
CA GLY A 380 16.69 -14.64 9.50
C GLY A 380 15.40 -15.42 9.22
N ILE A 381 14.53 -15.57 10.22
CA ILE A 381 13.21 -16.20 10.06
C ILE A 381 12.37 -15.45 9.02
N LEU A 382 12.28 -14.12 9.12
CA LEU A 382 11.50 -13.30 8.18
C LEU A 382 12.02 -13.44 6.74
N TYR A 383 13.34 -13.38 6.53
CA TYR A 383 13.96 -13.57 5.23
C TYR A 383 13.68 -14.96 4.64
N MET A 384 13.85 -16.02 5.44
CA MET A 384 13.57 -17.39 5.01
C MET A 384 12.11 -17.57 4.61
N GLN A 385 11.18 -16.96 5.35
CA GLN A 385 9.75 -17.04 5.06
C GLN A 385 9.37 -16.26 3.79
N LEU A 386 9.91 -15.06 3.60
CA LEU A 386 9.75 -14.29 2.36
C LEU A 386 10.31 -15.05 1.15
N ALA A 387 11.46 -15.71 1.30
CA ALA A 387 12.03 -16.54 0.24
C ALA A 387 11.12 -17.73 -0.10
N ARG A 388 10.69 -18.48 0.92
CA ARG A 388 9.92 -19.72 0.78
C ARG A 388 8.52 -19.51 0.23
N HIS A 389 7.83 -18.44 0.64
CA HIS A 389 6.42 -18.22 0.31
C HIS A 389 6.19 -17.06 -0.66
N GLY A 390 7.07 -16.06 -0.68
CA GLY A 390 6.97 -14.92 -1.58
C GLY A 390 7.74 -15.14 -2.89
N ILE A 391 9.07 -15.13 -2.79
CA ILE A 391 9.98 -15.19 -3.94
C ILE A 391 9.76 -16.46 -4.75
N LYS A 392 9.66 -17.62 -4.07
CA LYS A 392 9.34 -18.91 -4.70
C LYS A 392 8.08 -18.88 -5.56
N ASN A 393 7.06 -18.16 -5.11
CA ASN A 393 5.78 -18.03 -5.81
C ASN A 393 5.75 -16.86 -6.80
N GLY A 394 6.89 -16.22 -7.04
CA GLY A 394 7.01 -15.16 -8.04
C GLY A 394 6.54 -13.79 -7.58
N LEU A 395 6.22 -13.58 -6.29
CA LEU A 395 5.63 -12.32 -5.81
C LEU A 395 6.66 -11.19 -5.81
N HIS A 396 6.50 -10.23 -6.72
CA HIS A 396 7.45 -9.11 -6.90
C HIS A 396 7.64 -8.26 -5.63
N TRP A 397 6.55 -7.96 -4.90
CA TRP A 397 6.63 -7.15 -3.68
C TRP A 397 7.50 -7.81 -2.60
N SER A 398 7.49 -9.16 -2.52
CA SER A 398 8.25 -9.91 -1.53
C SER A 398 9.76 -9.81 -1.77
N LYS A 399 10.15 -9.80 -3.05
CA LYS A 399 11.51 -9.58 -3.51
C LYS A 399 11.98 -8.16 -3.21
N ILE A 400 11.13 -7.14 -3.43
CA ILE A 400 11.45 -5.76 -3.04
C ILE A 400 11.68 -5.69 -1.53
N ALA A 401 10.73 -6.21 -0.74
CA ALA A 401 10.82 -6.16 0.72
C ALA A 401 12.11 -6.82 1.24
N PHE A 402 12.44 -8.00 0.69
CA PHE A 402 13.65 -8.74 1.00
C PHE A 402 14.91 -7.92 0.69
N HIS A 403 15.11 -7.47 -0.55
CA HIS A 403 16.36 -6.82 -0.91
C HIS A 403 16.49 -5.41 -0.33
N THR A 404 15.40 -4.65 -0.21
CA THR A 404 15.46 -3.32 0.41
C THR A 404 15.91 -3.41 1.86
N ALA A 405 15.34 -4.33 2.65
CA ALA A 405 15.77 -4.52 4.03
C ALA A 405 17.22 -5.02 4.13
N ALA A 406 17.62 -5.94 3.24
CA ALA A 406 18.98 -6.48 3.21
C ALA A 406 20.02 -5.41 2.86
N ILE A 407 19.75 -4.58 1.84
CA ILE A 407 20.61 -3.46 1.45
C ILE A 407 20.76 -2.48 2.62
N VAL A 408 19.66 -2.13 3.29
CA VAL A 408 19.73 -1.23 4.46
C VAL A 408 20.55 -1.85 5.60
N GLY A 409 20.43 -3.17 5.83
CA GLY A 409 21.30 -3.89 6.75
C GLY A 409 22.78 -3.80 6.35
N PHE A 410 23.08 -3.97 5.05
CA PHE A 410 24.41 -3.78 4.49
C PHE A 410 24.90 -2.32 4.45
N LEU A 411 24.07 -1.33 4.73
CA LEU A 411 24.52 0.05 4.91
C LEU A 411 24.86 0.35 6.37
N GLY A 412 24.45 -0.52 7.31
CA GLY A 412 24.71 -0.38 8.73
C GLY A 412 26.21 -0.28 9.07
N ILE A 413 27.08 -0.94 8.30
CA ILE A 413 28.54 -0.90 8.54
C ILE A 413 29.12 0.51 8.52
N PHE A 414 28.57 1.39 7.69
CA PHE A 414 29.06 2.76 7.55
C PHE A 414 28.77 3.62 8.78
N LEU A 415 27.85 3.18 9.67
CA LEU A 415 27.54 3.92 10.89
C LEU A 415 28.69 3.87 11.90
N PHE A 416 29.59 2.89 11.83
CA PHE A 416 30.61 2.70 12.86
C PHE A 416 32.06 2.70 12.38
N ILE A 417 32.31 2.76 11.06
CA ILE A 417 33.66 2.94 10.49
C ILE A 417 34.36 4.20 11.06
N GLY A 418 33.60 5.20 11.53
CA GLY A 418 34.13 6.44 12.10
C GLY A 418 34.68 6.36 13.53
N PHE A 419 34.47 5.26 14.29
CA PHE A 419 34.89 5.15 15.70
C PHE A 419 36.28 4.54 15.90
N GLY A 420 36.98 4.17 14.83
CA GLY A 420 38.32 3.57 14.93
C GLY A 420 38.34 2.13 15.47
N TYR A 421 37.18 1.56 15.78
CA TYR A 421 37.00 0.16 16.14
C TYR A 421 36.37 -0.63 14.97
N PHE A 422 36.97 -1.77 14.64
CA PHE A 422 36.46 -2.67 13.61
C PHE A 422 36.29 -4.08 14.19
N ASP A 423 35.03 -4.54 14.25
CA ASP A 423 34.72 -5.91 14.65
C ASP A 423 35.05 -6.88 13.49
N TRP A 424 36.12 -7.66 13.67
CA TRP A 424 36.58 -8.65 12.70
C TRP A 424 35.58 -9.79 12.48
N LEU A 425 34.86 -10.22 13.52
CA LEU A 425 33.86 -11.28 13.39
C LEU A 425 32.69 -10.80 12.54
N HIS A 426 32.27 -9.55 12.74
CA HIS A 426 31.28 -8.89 11.91
C HIS A 426 31.76 -8.73 10.47
N GLY A 427 32.99 -8.27 10.26
CA GLY A 427 33.59 -8.13 8.93
C GLY A 427 33.67 -9.47 8.17
N LEU A 428 34.06 -10.56 8.84
CA LEU A 428 34.07 -11.90 8.27
C LEU A 428 32.67 -12.39 7.91
N PHE A 429 31.69 -12.16 8.79
CA PHE A 429 30.30 -12.49 8.53
C PHE A 429 29.79 -11.80 7.25
N TRP A 430 30.15 -10.53 7.05
CA TRP A 430 29.82 -9.80 5.84
C TRP A 430 30.49 -10.33 4.59
N LEU A 431 31.77 -10.67 4.67
CA LEU A 431 32.53 -11.26 3.57
C LEU A 431 31.87 -12.55 3.06
N ILE A 432 31.33 -13.35 3.98
CA ILE A 432 30.60 -14.59 3.66
C ILE A 432 29.19 -14.29 3.11
N LEU A 433 28.49 -13.32 3.69
CA LEU A 433 27.10 -13.03 3.38
C LEU A 433 26.93 -12.30 2.04
N LEU A 434 27.86 -11.42 1.66
CA LEU A 434 27.76 -10.57 0.47
C LEU A 434 27.67 -11.38 -0.85
N PRO A 435 28.48 -12.43 -1.09
CA PRO A 435 28.32 -13.30 -2.25
C PRO A 435 26.94 -13.99 -2.30
N ILE A 436 26.45 -14.48 -1.16
CA ILE A 436 25.13 -15.14 -1.05
C ILE A 436 24.03 -14.13 -1.40
N PHE A 437 24.13 -12.90 -0.89
CA PHE A 437 23.19 -11.82 -1.22
C PHE A 437 23.22 -11.46 -2.70
N TYR A 438 24.41 -11.36 -3.30
CA TYR A 438 24.55 -11.06 -4.73
C TYR A 438 23.86 -12.12 -5.60
N LEU A 439 24.04 -13.41 -5.27
CA LEU A 439 23.36 -14.51 -5.96
C LEU A 439 21.84 -14.46 -5.75
N SER A 440 21.37 -14.14 -4.53
CA SER A 440 19.96 -13.89 -4.25
C SER A 440 19.40 -12.71 -5.07
N TYR A 441 20.17 -11.63 -5.24
CA TYR A 441 19.78 -10.47 -6.04
C TYR A 441 19.61 -10.82 -7.53
N ILE A 442 20.50 -11.66 -8.07
CA ILE A 442 20.37 -12.18 -9.44
C ILE A 442 19.13 -13.08 -9.57
N GLU A 443 18.93 -14.00 -8.62
CA GLU A 443 17.76 -14.87 -8.54
C GLU A 443 16.45 -14.05 -8.57
N GLY A 444 16.39 -12.97 -7.80
CA GLY A 444 15.25 -12.07 -7.72
C GLY A 444 14.92 -11.29 -9.00
N LYS A 445 15.81 -11.19 -9.99
CA LYS A 445 15.54 -10.44 -11.24
C LYS A 445 14.37 -11.02 -12.05
N LYS A 446 14.11 -12.33 -11.93
CA LYS A 446 13.04 -13.03 -12.66
C LYS A 446 11.67 -12.93 -11.98
N VAL A 447 11.62 -12.42 -10.75
CA VAL A 447 10.42 -12.35 -9.91
C VAL A 447 9.62 -11.10 -10.26
N ILE A 448 8.62 -11.25 -11.12
CA ILE A 448 7.79 -10.15 -11.66
C ILE A 448 6.28 -10.37 -11.44
N GLY A 449 5.89 -11.44 -10.75
CA GLY A 449 4.49 -11.82 -10.55
C GLY A 449 3.73 -10.83 -9.68
N ALA A 450 2.47 -10.61 -10.04
CA ALA A 450 1.53 -9.80 -9.30
C ALA A 450 0.83 -10.63 -8.20
N PRO A 451 0.42 -9.99 -7.11
CA PRO A 451 -0.41 -10.65 -6.12
C PRO A 451 -1.83 -10.98 -6.65
N TYR A 452 -2.43 -12.00 -6.07
CA TYR A 452 -3.82 -12.41 -6.30
C TYR A 452 -4.47 -12.81 -4.97
N SER A 453 -5.80 -12.82 -4.91
CA SER A 453 -6.54 -13.06 -3.67
C SER A 453 -7.92 -13.66 -3.94
N SER A 454 -8.36 -14.57 -3.07
CA SER A 454 -9.74 -15.10 -3.06
C SER A 454 -10.73 -14.20 -2.30
N HIS A 455 -10.31 -12.99 -1.92
CA HIS A 455 -11.13 -12.09 -1.13
C HIS A 455 -12.30 -11.51 -1.94
N GLU A 456 -13.52 -11.80 -1.52
CA GLU A 456 -14.75 -11.47 -2.26
C GLU A 456 -15.56 -10.33 -1.67
N LYS A 457 -15.75 -10.28 -0.34
CA LYS A 457 -16.76 -9.45 0.32
C LYS A 457 -16.15 -8.54 1.38
N ASN A 458 -16.82 -7.42 1.66
CA ASN A 458 -16.44 -6.47 2.72
C ASN A 458 -16.91 -6.95 4.11
N ASP A 459 -16.60 -8.20 4.47
CA ASP A 459 -17.12 -8.83 5.69
C ASP A 459 -16.44 -8.32 6.97
N ARG A 460 -17.02 -8.66 8.14
CA ARG A 460 -16.47 -8.29 9.44
C ARG A 460 -15.07 -8.88 9.68
N THR A 461 -14.75 -10.02 9.06
CA THR A 461 -13.43 -10.64 9.22
C THR A 461 -12.35 -9.80 8.56
N TRP A 462 -12.63 -9.26 7.37
CA TRP A 462 -11.76 -8.32 6.69
C TRP A 462 -11.59 -7.03 7.48
N GLN A 463 -12.67 -6.44 7.99
CA GLN A 463 -12.59 -5.23 8.81
C GLN A 463 -11.71 -5.42 10.06
N LEU A 464 -11.89 -6.53 10.80
CA LEU A 464 -11.00 -6.88 11.93
C LEU A 464 -9.56 -7.09 11.46
N GLY A 465 -9.38 -7.72 10.30
CA GLY A 465 -8.08 -7.89 9.65
C GLY A 465 -7.37 -6.55 9.38
N LEU A 466 -8.10 -5.51 8.97
CA LEU A 466 -7.53 -4.17 8.77
C LEU A 466 -7.03 -3.52 10.06
N TYR A 467 -7.74 -3.69 11.18
CA TYR A 467 -7.23 -3.24 12.48
C TYR A 467 -5.97 -4.01 12.88
N GLY A 468 -5.95 -5.33 12.67
CA GLY A 468 -4.74 -6.13 12.89
C GLY A 468 -3.57 -5.68 12.01
N GLN A 469 -3.84 -5.40 10.74
CA GLN A 469 -2.86 -4.86 9.79
C GLN A 469 -2.32 -3.50 10.24
N LEU A 470 -3.18 -2.60 10.71
CA LEU A 470 -2.78 -1.29 11.24
C LEU A 470 -1.85 -1.45 12.46
N MET A 471 -2.15 -2.36 13.39
CA MET A 471 -1.29 -2.61 14.54
C MET A 471 0.12 -3.05 14.12
N PHE A 472 0.24 -3.94 13.12
CA PHE A 472 1.53 -4.38 12.61
C PHE A 472 2.26 -3.30 11.80
N ILE A 473 1.54 -2.42 11.11
CA ILE A 473 2.13 -1.27 10.42
C ILE A 473 2.71 -0.29 11.46
N ILE A 474 1.96 0.03 12.51
CA ILE A 474 2.44 0.87 13.62
C ILE A 474 3.64 0.19 14.29
N LEU A 475 3.60 -1.12 14.51
CA LEU A 475 4.72 -1.90 15.04
C LEU A 475 5.97 -1.74 14.16
N GLY A 476 5.84 -1.96 12.84
CA GLY A 476 6.94 -1.84 11.88
C GLY A 476 7.54 -0.43 11.85
N PHE A 477 6.71 0.61 11.83
CA PHE A 477 7.18 2.01 11.94
C PHE A 477 7.87 2.28 13.27
N SER A 478 7.34 1.77 14.38
CA SER A 478 7.91 1.98 15.71
C SER A 478 9.28 1.32 15.85
N ILE A 479 9.43 0.10 15.33
CA ILE A 479 10.72 -0.61 15.27
C ILE A 479 11.72 0.17 14.40
N LEU A 480 11.28 0.62 13.22
CA LEU A 480 12.10 1.39 12.30
C LEU A 480 12.61 2.71 12.92
N ILE A 481 11.70 3.48 13.52
CA ILE A 481 12.03 4.74 14.19
C ILE A 481 12.95 4.47 15.39
N GLY A 482 12.65 3.45 16.20
CA GLY A 482 13.49 3.03 17.31
C GLY A 482 14.91 2.68 16.87
N GLY A 483 15.06 1.92 15.77
CA GLY A 483 16.36 1.59 15.20
C GLY A 483 17.14 2.82 14.74
N ILE A 484 16.49 3.76 14.04
CA ILE A 484 17.11 5.03 13.62
C ILE A 484 17.57 5.85 14.83
N VAL A 485 16.73 5.96 15.87
CA VAL A 485 17.04 6.69 17.09
C VAL A 485 18.22 6.05 17.82
N ILE A 486 18.21 4.72 18.01
CA ILE A 486 19.28 3.97 18.67
C ILE A 486 20.60 4.10 17.89
N SER A 487 20.58 3.93 16.57
CA SER A 487 21.78 4.14 15.74
C SER A 487 22.29 5.58 15.85
N THR A 488 21.41 6.57 15.79
CA THR A 488 21.81 7.99 15.85
C THR A 488 22.38 8.36 17.23
N ILE A 489 21.75 7.90 18.31
CA ILE A 489 22.27 8.09 19.67
C ILE A 489 23.60 7.36 19.84
N GLY A 490 23.67 6.11 19.37
CA GLY A 490 24.87 5.27 19.42
C GLY A 490 26.07 5.93 18.73
N VAL A 491 25.83 6.66 17.64
CA VAL A 491 26.89 7.37 16.91
C VAL A 491 27.21 8.76 17.50
N SER A 492 26.28 9.41 18.20
CA SER A 492 26.45 10.80 18.65
C SER A 492 26.82 10.93 20.13
N LYS A 493 25.90 10.54 21.02
CA LYS A 493 26.06 10.70 22.48
C LYS A 493 26.49 9.42 23.18
N VAL A 494 26.38 8.29 22.48
CA VAL A 494 26.60 6.91 22.93
C VAL A 494 25.65 6.46 24.04
N PHE A 495 25.48 7.24 25.11
CA PHE A 495 24.65 6.92 26.27
C PHE A 495 23.42 7.82 26.40
N VAL A 496 22.34 7.26 26.96
CA VAL A 496 21.21 8.02 27.52
C VAL A 496 21.28 8.03 29.05
N SER A 497 20.47 8.86 29.70
CA SER A 497 20.50 9.05 31.15
C SER A 497 20.20 7.78 31.94
N THR A 498 19.31 6.91 31.45
CA THR A 498 19.01 5.62 32.08
C THR A 498 20.21 4.67 32.05
N ASP A 499 21.05 4.74 31.01
CA ASP A 499 22.23 3.88 30.87
C ASP A 499 23.29 4.26 31.90
N LEU A 500 23.56 5.56 32.03
CA LEU A 500 24.51 6.07 33.02
C LEU A 500 24.03 5.79 34.44
N SER A 501 22.71 5.82 34.67
CA SER A 501 22.10 5.46 35.94
C SER A 501 22.24 3.97 36.24
N PHE A 502 22.17 3.11 35.23
CA PHE A 502 22.39 1.67 35.39
C PHE A 502 23.87 1.34 35.62
N ILE A 503 24.78 1.92 34.84
CA ILE A 503 26.22 1.68 34.97
C ILE A 503 26.78 2.35 36.23
N CYS A 504 26.10 3.37 36.78
CA CYS A 504 26.58 4.19 37.91
C CYS A 504 27.92 4.90 37.63
N MET A 505 28.19 5.26 36.37
CA MET A 505 29.39 5.97 35.95
C MET A 505 29.07 7.00 34.86
N THR A 506 29.78 8.14 34.88
CA THR A 506 29.66 9.14 33.80
C THR A 506 30.55 8.77 32.61
N PRO A 507 30.30 9.33 31.40
CA PRO A 507 31.18 9.11 30.26
C PRO A 507 32.64 9.48 30.54
N GLN A 508 32.89 10.57 31.29
CA GLN A 508 34.25 10.99 31.65
C GLN A 508 34.94 9.99 32.60
N MET A 509 34.19 9.30 33.45
CA MET A 509 34.74 8.24 34.29
C MET A 509 35.12 7.02 33.45
N LEU A 510 34.29 6.64 32.48
CA LEU A 510 34.57 5.53 31.56
C LEU A 510 35.80 5.81 30.67
N GLU A 511 35.93 7.04 30.17
CA GLU A 511 37.06 7.45 29.33
C GLU A 511 38.39 7.45 30.12
N ARG A 512 38.35 7.79 31.42
CA ARG A 512 39.52 7.66 32.31
C ARG A 512 39.95 6.22 32.55
N ILE A 513 39.02 5.27 32.48
CA ILE A 513 39.31 3.83 32.61
C ILE A 513 39.95 3.32 31.31
N SER A 514 39.35 3.65 30.16
CA SER A 514 39.94 3.40 28.84
C SER A 514 39.33 4.33 27.80
N ASN A 515 40.18 4.97 27.00
CA ASN A 515 39.78 5.79 25.86
C ASN A 515 39.04 4.98 24.77
N ASN A 516 39.20 3.66 24.77
CA ASN A 516 38.71 2.78 23.71
C ASN A 516 37.45 1.99 24.10
N LEU A 517 36.99 2.07 25.35
CA LEU A 517 35.78 1.37 25.80
C LEU A 517 34.49 1.96 25.18
N ILE A 518 34.38 3.29 25.13
CA ILE A 518 33.22 3.98 24.56
C ILE A 518 33.04 3.66 23.06
N PRO A 519 34.10 3.69 22.21
CA PRO A 519 34.02 3.23 20.82
C PRO A 519 33.42 1.83 20.62
N VAL A 520 33.75 0.86 21.47
CA VAL A 520 33.20 -0.51 21.37
C VAL A 520 31.71 -0.53 21.72
N ILE A 521 31.28 0.21 22.76
CA ILE A 521 29.86 0.34 23.12
C ILE A 521 29.08 1.06 22.01
N ALA A 522 29.66 2.11 21.42
CA ALA A 522 29.07 2.85 20.31
C ALA A 522 28.86 1.95 19.09
N HIS A 523 29.85 1.09 18.78
CA HIS A 523 29.74 0.08 17.73
C HIS A 523 28.57 -0.89 17.96
N ASP A 524 28.47 -1.48 19.16
CA ASP A 524 27.44 -2.46 19.49
C ASP A 524 26.03 -1.85 19.36
N ARG A 525 25.84 -0.61 19.81
CA ARG A 525 24.57 0.13 19.67
C ARG A 525 24.25 0.50 18.23
N ALA A 526 25.23 1.00 17.49
CA ALA A 526 25.05 1.36 16.07
C ALA A 526 24.67 0.11 15.26
N GLY A 527 25.35 -1.00 15.51
CA GLY A 527 25.07 -2.33 14.95
C GLY A 527 23.66 -2.80 15.29
N PHE A 528 23.28 -2.81 16.58
CA PHE A 528 21.94 -3.16 17.03
C PHE A 528 20.85 -2.30 16.37
N GLY A 529 21.00 -0.97 16.42
CA GLY A 529 20.04 -0.04 15.80
C GLY A 529 19.87 -0.28 14.30
N SER A 530 20.97 -0.53 13.57
CA SER A 530 20.91 -0.78 12.12
C SER A 530 20.23 -2.12 11.77
N ALA A 531 20.46 -3.17 12.57
CA ALA A 531 19.74 -4.43 12.44
C ALA A 531 18.24 -4.24 12.71
N LEU A 532 17.90 -3.40 13.69
CA LEU A 532 16.52 -3.08 14.03
C LEU A 532 15.82 -2.30 12.90
N VAL A 533 16.52 -1.37 12.24
CA VAL A 533 16.03 -0.69 11.02
C VAL A 533 15.71 -1.71 9.92
N SER A 534 16.63 -2.65 9.66
CA SER A 534 16.43 -3.69 8.63
C SER A 534 15.22 -4.59 8.94
N VAL A 535 15.10 -5.09 10.18
CA VAL A 535 13.96 -5.92 10.60
C VAL A 535 12.66 -5.12 10.65
N GLY A 536 12.70 -3.87 11.10
CA GLY A 536 11.56 -2.96 11.08
C GLY A 536 11.02 -2.76 9.67
N LEU A 537 11.90 -2.60 8.68
CA LEU A 537 11.53 -2.56 7.26
C LEU A 537 10.89 -3.86 6.77
N LEU A 538 11.40 -5.03 7.18
CA LEU A 538 10.78 -6.32 6.85
C LEU A 538 9.36 -6.41 7.39
N VAL A 539 9.18 -6.15 8.70
CA VAL A 539 7.86 -6.20 9.35
C VAL A 539 6.91 -5.18 8.71
N LEU A 540 7.38 -3.96 8.45
CA LEU A 540 6.58 -2.90 7.84
C LEU A 540 6.13 -3.27 6.44
N MET A 541 7.04 -3.65 5.54
CA MET A 541 6.69 -3.99 4.15
C MET A 541 5.86 -5.28 4.06
N LEU A 542 6.13 -6.28 4.91
CA LEU A 542 5.29 -7.48 5.02
C LEU A 542 3.84 -7.10 5.41
N SER A 543 3.69 -6.14 6.31
CA SER A 543 2.37 -5.69 6.79
C SER A 543 1.66 -4.77 5.80
N LEU A 544 2.39 -3.90 5.10
CA LEU A 544 1.84 -3.02 4.06
C LEU A 544 1.39 -3.81 2.82
N TRP A 545 2.17 -4.81 2.39
CA TRP A 545 2.01 -5.43 1.06
C TRP A 545 1.57 -6.90 1.07
N GLY A 546 1.70 -7.59 2.20
CA GLY A 546 1.46 -9.03 2.32
C GLY A 546 0.05 -9.44 2.73
N PHE A 547 -0.73 -8.54 3.36
CA PHE A 547 -2.04 -8.88 3.93
C PHE A 547 -3.12 -9.16 2.88
N ARG A 548 -3.54 -10.42 2.76
CA ARG A 548 -4.66 -10.88 1.92
C ARG A 548 -5.40 -12.04 2.60
N LYS A 549 -6.67 -12.24 2.23
CA LYS A 549 -7.51 -13.29 2.82
C LYS A 549 -6.86 -14.66 2.63
N GLY A 550 -6.74 -15.43 3.71
CA GLY A 550 -6.19 -16.79 3.68
C GLY A 550 -4.67 -16.90 3.53
N GLU A 551 -3.91 -15.80 3.57
CA GLU A 551 -2.44 -15.83 3.54
C GLU A 551 -1.85 -16.26 4.89
N ARG A 552 -2.07 -17.53 5.25
CA ARG A 552 -1.71 -18.12 6.54
C ARG A 552 -0.23 -17.99 6.89
N TRP A 553 0.63 -17.95 5.87
CA TRP A 553 2.07 -17.84 6.04
C TRP A 553 2.48 -16.45 6.52
N ILE A 554 1.76 -15.37 6.15
CA ILE A 554 2.02 -14.02 6.67
C ILE A 554 1.83 -14.00 8.18
N TRP A 555 0.68 -14.50 8.64
CA TRP A 555 0.38 -14.58 10.07
C TRP A 555 1.42 -15.43 10.81
N ASN A 556 1.77 -16.61 10.28
CA ASN A 556 2.81 -17.46 10.88
C ASN A 556 4.17 -16.77 10.93
N THR A 557 4.52 -16.01 9.90
CA THR A 557 5.80 -15.33 9.79
C THR A 557 5.89 -14.21 10.80
N LEU A 558 4.83 -13.41 10.97
CA LEU A 558 4.77 -12.40 12.02
C LEU A 558 4.76 -13.03 13.42
N CYS A 559 3.96 -14.10 13.61
CA CYS A 559 3.86 -14.80 14.88
C CYS A 559 5.20 -15.43 15.31
N LEU A 560 5.92 -16.10 14.43
CA LEU A 560 7.17 -16.77 14.81
C LEU A 560 8.39 -15.83 14.72
N GLY A 561 8.36 -14.89 13.77
CA GLY A 561 9.48 -14.00 13.49
C GLY A 561 9.81 -13.06 14.64
N ALA A 562 8.80 -12.48 15.31
CA ALA A 562 9.05 -11.48 16.36
C ALA A 562 9.50 -12.08 17.71
N LEU A 563 9.24 -13.37 17.97
CA LEU A 563 9.48 -13.99 19.28
C LEU A 563 10.95 -13.94 19.72
N PRO A 564 11.94 -14.33 18.89
CA PRO A 564 13.34 -14.28 19.30
C PRO A 564 13.80 -12.89 19.74
N ALA A 565 13.36 -11.84 19.03
CA ALA A 565 13.70 -10.46 19.36
C ALA A 565 13.07 -10.01 20.67
N PHE A 566 11.79 -10.31 20.92
CA PHE A 566 11.14 -9.97 22.19
C PHE A 566 11.68 -10.78 23.38
N ILE A 567 11.95 -12.08 23.19
CA ILE A 567 12.51 -12.95 24.22
C ILE A 567 13.92 -12.45 24.59
N ALA A 568 14.77 -12.19 23.60
CA ALA A 568 16.11 -11.66 23.86
C ALA A 568 16.05 -10.26 24.47
N GLY A 569 15.21 -9.37 23.92
CA GLY A 569 15.05 -8.00 24.44
C GLY A 569 14.59 -7.98 25.89
N ILE A 570 13.46 -8.58 26.22
CA ILE A 570 12.91 -8.56 27.60
C ILE A 570 13.74 -9.45 28.52
N GLY A 571 14.06 -10.68 28.09
CA GLY A 571 14.77 -11.66 28.89
C GLY A 571 16.14 -11.17 29.35
N THR A 572 16.88 -10.48 28.47
CA THR A 572 18.19 -9.96 28.85
C THR A 572 18.09 -8.86 29.90
N HIS A 573 17.16 -7.92 29.75
CA HIS A 573 16.97 -6.83 30.72
C HIS A 573 16.57 -7.36 32.10
N LEU A 574 15.75 -8.41 32.14
CA LEU A 574 15.42 -9.11 33.40
C LEU A 574 16.64 -9.82 33.99
N TYR A 575 17.44 -10.48 33.16
CA TYR A 575 18.64 -11.21 33.58
C TYR A 575 19.71 -10.30 34.18
N ILE A 576 19.96 -9.13 33.57
CA ILE A 576 21.00 -8.19 34.05
C ILE A 576 20.47 -7.16 35.06
N GLY A 577 19.18 -7.16 35.35
CA GLY A 577 18.55 -6.21 36.28
C GLY A 577 18.30 -4.80 35.72
N TYR A 578 18.52 -4.55 34.42
CA TYR A 578 18.26 -3.25 33.78
C TYR A 578 16.76 -3.06 33.47
N THR A 579 15.95 -2.89 34.52
CA THR A 579 14.48 -3.04 34.44
C THR A 579 13.71 -1.74 34.62
N THR A 580 14.35 -0.58 34.45
CA THR A 580 13.67 0.72 34.63
C THR A 580 12.48 0.84 33.68
N PHE A 581 11.34 1.28 34.22
CA PHE A 581 10.08 1.29 33.47
C PHE A 581 10.15 2.14 32.19
N ILE A 582 10.75 3.33 32.27
CA ILE A 582 10.89 4.25 31.14
C ILE A 582 11.72 3.62 30.01
N HIS A 583 12.78 2.87 30.37
CA HIS A 583 13.63 2.18 29.40
C HIS A 583 12.92 1.02 28.70
N LEU A 584 12.11 0.24 29.43
CA LEU A 584 11.37 -0.90 28.86
C LEU A 584 10.01 -0.53 28.24
N LEU A 585 9.50 0.68 28.48
CA LEU A 585 8.21 1.15 27.97
C LEU A 585 8.05 0.97 26.45
N PRO A 586 9.04 1.31 25.60
CA PRO A 586 8.94 1.07 24.16
C PRO A 586 8.69 -0.41 23.85
N VAL A 587 9.42 -1.32 24.49
CA VAL A 587 9.27 -2.77 24.24
C VAL A 587 7.90 -3.27 24.68
N TYR A 588 7.39 -2.84 25.83
CA TYR A 588 6.03 -3.21 26.28
C TYR A 588 4.95 -2.73 25.31
N PHE A 589 5.10 -1.51 24.79
CA PHE A 589 4.21 -0.98 23.77
C PHE A 589 4.25 -1.83 22.48
N LEU A 590 5.46 -2.22 22.02
CA LEU A 590 5.61 -3.09 20.86
C LEU A 590 4.98 -4.47 21.08
N VAL A 591 5.12 -5.06 22.27
CA VAL A 591 4.48 -6.35 22.60
C VAL A 591 2.96 -6.25 22.57
N ALA A 592 2.38 -5.17 23.12
CA ALA A 592 0.94 -4.96 23.09
C ALA A 592 0.41 -4.85 21.64
N LEU A 593 1.07 -4.05 20.79
CA LEU A 593 0.74 -3.95 19.37
C LEU A 593 0.84 -5.29 18.65
N TYR A 594 1.91 -6.04 18.94
CA TYR A 594 2.15 -7.35 18.35
C TYR A 594 1.05 -8.36 18.70
N LEU A 595 0.68 -8.48 19.98
CA LEU A 595 -0.37 -9.39 20.43
C LEU A 595 -1.75 -9.01 19.86
N LEU A 596 -2.10 -7.72 19.91
CA LEU A 596 -3.35 -7.21 19.32
C LEU A 596 -3.39 -7.45 17.80
N GLY A 597 -2.27 -7.18 17.12
CA GLY A 597 -2.11 -7.44 15.69
C GLY A 597 -2.36 -8.90 15.34
N LEU A 598 -1.78 -9.84 16.09
CA LEU A 598 -1.99 -11.28 15.89
C LEU A 598 -3.44 -11.69 16.10
N VAL A 599 -4.07 -11.25 17.18
CA VAL A 599 -5.46 -11.62 17.53
C VAL A 599 -6.44 -11.09 16.49
N LEU A 600 -6.32 -9.81 16.12
CA LEU A 600 -7.26 -9.15 15.19
C LEU A 600 -7.09 -9.63 13.74
N SER A 601 -5.85 -9.94 13.31
CA SER A 601 -5.58 -10.42 11.95
C SER A 601 -5.84 -11.92 11.75
N TYR A 602 -5.95 -12.70 12.83
CA TYR A 602 -6.11 -14.15 12.77
C TYR A 602 -7.34 -14.58 11.94
N PRO A 603 -8.57 -14.05 12.15
CA PRO A 603 -9.73 -14.50 11.39
C PRO A 603 -9.56 -14.29 9.88
N PHE A 604 -8.96 -13.19 9.46
CA PHE A 604 -8.77 -12.85 8.05
C PHE A 604 -7.65 -13.65 7.36
N LEU A 605 -6.53 -13.87 8.06
CA LEU A 605 -5.36 -14.53 7.49
C LEU A 605 -5.39 -16.06 7.66
N LYS A 606 -6.03 -16.58 8.71
CA LYS A 606 -5.99 -18.01 9.07
C LYS A 606 -7.26 -18.79 8.78
N ARG A 607 -8.42 -18.23 9.07
CA ARG A 607 -9.70 -18.90 8.81
C ARG A 607 -10.05 -18.72 7.33
N ASN A 608 -10.50 -19.80 6.70
CA ASN A 608 -10.94 -19.77 5.31
C ASN A 608 -12.40 -19.30 5.24
#